data_AF-A0A0D6SWQ3-F1
#
_entry.id   AF-A0A0D6SWQ3-F1
#
_cell.length_a   1.000
_cell.length_b   1.000
_cell.length_c   1.000
_cell.angle_alpha   90.00
_cell.angle_beta   90.00
_cell.angle_gamma   90.00
#
_symmetry.space_group_name_H-M   'P 1'
#
loop_
_entity.id
_entity.type
_entity.pdbx_description
1 polymer ?
#
loop_
_entity_poly.entity_id
_entity_poly.type
_entity_poly.pdbx_seq_one_letter_code
_entity_poly.pdbx_strand_id
1 'polypeptide(L)' 'MNKKVKRFKYFMVVLACIAIFGTILPNALDPNETLAGKISIAVFGIVGTCLLFSITYFIIKTAILRGGK' A
#
# COMPACT_ATOMS: atom_id res chain seq x y z
N MET A 1 14.17 15.42 6.80
CA MET A 1 12.85 14.81 7.08
C MET A 1 12.74 14.53 8.57
N ASN A 2 11.64 14.92 9.22
CA ASN A 2 11.49 14.79 10.68
C ASN A 2 11.55 13.30 11.12
N LYS A 3 12.20 12.98 12.25
CA LYS A 3 12.42 11.58 12.69
C LYS A 3 11.09 10.81 12.86
N LYS A 4 10.03 11.50 13.31
CA LYS A 4 8.67 10.95 13.41
C LYS A 4 8.11 10.56 12.03
N VAL A 5 8.25 11.44 11.04
CA VAL A 5 7.80 11.19 9.65
C VAL A 5 8.54 10.01 9.02
N LYS A 6 9.84 9.85 9.30
CA LYS A 6 10.65 8.72 8.79
C LYS A 6 10.19 7.37 9.37
N ARG A 7 9.90 7.32 10.68
CA ARG A 7 9.38 6.11 11.34
C ARG A 7 7.98 5.76 10.82
N PHE A 8 7.11 6.77 10.66
CA PHE A 8 5.76 6.57 10.16
C PHE A 8 5.72 6.08 8.72
N LYS A 9 6.59 6.62 7.85
CA LYS A 9 6.77 6.12 6.48
C LYS A 9 7.09 4.63 6.45
N TYR A 10 8.04 4.20 7.28
CA TYR A 10 8.44 2.79 7.36
C TYR A 10 7.29 1.90 7.83
N PHE A 11 6.56 2.33 8.86
CA PHE A 11 5.42 1.59 9.41
C PHE A 11 4.31 1.40 8.38
N MET A 12 3.97 2.46 7.65
CA MET A 12 3.00 2.36 6.58
C MET A 12 3.47 1.38 5.51
N VAL A 13 4.76 1.41 5.11
CA VAL A 13 5.24 0.58 3.99
C VAL A 13 5.10 -0.89 4.34
N VAL A 14 5.43 -1.25 5.58
CA VAL A 14 5.25 -2.61 6.10
C VAL A 14 3.77 -3.02 6.08
N LEU A 15 2.87 -2.16 6.54
CA LEU A 15 1.41 -2.40 6.51
C LEU A 15 0.88 -2.61 5.09
N ALA A 16 1.36 -1.83 4.12
CA ALA A 16 0.95 -1.99 2.72
C ALA A 16 1.47 -3.29 2.12
N CYS A 17 2.71 -3.69 2.42
CA CYS A 17 3.22 -5.00 2.01
C CYS A 17 2.36 -6.13 2.58
N ILE A 18 1.99 -6.07 3.86
CA ILE A 18 1.12 -7.08 4.49
C ILE A 18 -0.26 -7.12 3.81
N ALA A 19 -0.85 -5.97 3.50
CA ALA A 19 -2.14 -5.88 2.83
C ALA A 19 -2.09 -6.47 1.40
N ILE A 20 -1.05 -6.16 0.64
CA ILE A 20 -0.81 -6.71 -0.71
C ILE A 20 -0.65 -8.23 -0.64
N PHE A 21 0.18 -8.74 0.27
CA PHE A 21 0.35 -10.19 0.45
C PHE A 21 -0.95 -10.87 0.91
N GLY A 22 -1.73 -10.23 1.79
CA GLY A 22 -2.99 -10.80 2.30
C GLY A 22 -4.12 -10.84 1.26
N THR A 23 -4.08 -10.01 0.22
CA THR A 23 -5.15 -9.92 -0.79
C THR A 23 -4.74 -10.46 -2.16
N ILE A 24 -3.55 -10.13 -2.65
CA ILE A 24 -3.11 -10.53 -3.99
C ILE A 24 -2.61 -11.97 -4.01
N LEU A 25 -1.92 -12.43 -2.96
CA LEU A 25 -1.40 -13.81 -2.90
C LEU A 25 -2.51 -14.88 -2.97
N PRO A 26 -3.61 -14.82 -2.18
CA PRO A 26 -4.68 -15.81 -2.29
C PRO A 26 -5.38 -15.74 -3.64
N ASN A 27 -5.59 -14.54 -4.19
CA ASN A 27 -6.25 -14.37 -5.48
C ASN A 27 -5.37 -14.83 -6.66
N ALA A 28 -4.05 -14.77 -6.55
CA ALA A 28 -3.13 -15.32 -7.55
C ALA A 28 -3.04 -16.86 -7.47
N LEU A 29 -3.24 -17.43 -6.29
CA LEU A 29 -3.23 -18.89 -6.07
C LEU A 29 -4.59 -19.55 -6.38
N ASP A 30 -5.67 -18.77 -6.56
CA ASP A 30 -6.99 -19.33 -6.86
C ASP A 30 -6.99 -20.11 -8.19
N PRO A 31 -7.29 -21.42 -8.18
CA PRO A 31 -7.21 -22.25 -9.38
C PRO A 31 -8.37 -22.00 -10.37
N ASN A 32 -9.42 -21.27 -9.98
CA ASN A 32 -10.59 -21.02 -10.81
C ASN A 32 -10.45 -19.78 -11.70
N GLU A 33 -9.45 -18.94 -11.45
CA GLU A 33 -9.19 -17.73 -12.21
C GLU A 33 -8.27 -17.99 -13.41
N THR A 34 -8.62 -17.39 -14.55
CA THR A 34 -7.79 -17.45 -15.75
C THR A 34 -6.44 -16.76 -15.51
N LEU A 35 -5.38 -17.20 -16.20
CA LEU A 35 -4.06 -16.54 -16.15
C LEU A 35 -4.16 -15.01 -16.37
N ALA A 36 -5.04 -14.58 -17.29
CA ALA A 36 -5.32 -13.17 -17.54
C ALA A 36 -6.02 -12.47 -16.35
N GLY A 37 -6.99 -13.14 -15.72
CA GLY A 37 -7.68 -12.63 -14.52
C GLY A 37 -6.73 -12.44 -13.33
N LYS A 38 -5.85 -13.42 -13.08
CA LYS A 38 -4.81 -13.33 -12.03
C LYS A 38 -3.87 -12.15 -12.24
N ILE A 39 -3.40 -11.95 -13.47
CA ILE A 39 -2.51 -10.83 -13.81
C ILE A 39 -3.27 -9.51 -13.66
N SER A 40 -4.52 -9.43 -14.12
CA SER A 40 -5.35 -8.23 -14.01
C SER A 40 -5.52 -7.81 -12.55
N ILE A 41 -5.87 -8.75 -11.67
CA ILE A 41 -6.12 -8.49 -10.25
C ILE A 41 -4.81 -8.12 -9.54
N ALA A 42 -3.70 -8.78 -9.88
CA ALA A 42 -2.39 -8.43 -9.33
C ALA A 42 -1.95 -7.02 -9.76
N VAL A 43 -2.08 -6.68 -11.04
CA VAL A 43 -1.71 -5.35 -11.55
C VAL A 43 -2.61 -4.27 -10.95
N PHE A 44 -3.92 -4.49 -10.93
CA PHE A 44 -4.86 -3.52 -10.36
C PHE A 44 -4.66 -3.35 -8.86
N GLY A 45 -4.41 -4.44 -8.13
CA GLY A 45 -4.10 -4.43 -6.72
C GLY A 45 -2.82 -3.66 -6.41
N ILE A 46 -1.74 -3.87 -7.18
CA ILE A 46 -0.45 -3.16 -7.02
C ILE A 46 -0.61 -1.68 -7.36
N VAL A 47 -1.20 -1.33 -8.50
CA VAL A 47 -1.39 0.07 -8.91
C VAL A 47 -2.29 0.82 -7.92
N GLY A 48 -3.39 0.20 -7.52
CA GLY A 48 -4.33 0.74 -6.54
C GLY A 48 -3.68 0.96 -5.17
N THR A 49 -2.94 -0.02 -4.67
CA THR A 49 -2.21 0.13 -3.39
C THR A 49 -1.12 1.18 -3.48
N CYS A 50 -0.32 1.24 -4.55
CA CYS A 50 0.70 2.28 -4.72
C CYS A 50 0.13 3.71 -4.72
N LEU A 51 -1.02 3.91 -5.37
CA LEU A 51 -1.72 5.20 -5.39
C LEU A 51 -2.25 5.58 -4.02
N LEU A 52 -2.99 4.67 -3.37
CA LEU A 52 -3.52 4.88 -2.02
C LEU A 52 -2.39 5.20 -1.04
N PHE A 53 -1.30 4.45 -1.14
CA PHE A 53 -0.13 4.64 -0.29
C PHE A 53 0.52 6.02 -0.44
N SER A 54 0.62 6.50 -1.68
CA SER A 54 1.17 7.83 -1.99
C SER A 54 0.28 8.95 -1.44
N ILE A 55 -1.03 8.85 -1.62
CA ILE A 55 -2.01 9.83 -1.13
C ILE A 55 -2.00 9.85 0.39
N THR A 56 -2.09 8.69 1.03
CA THR A 56 -2.10 8.56 2.48
C THR A 56 -0.80 9.09 3.10
N TYR A 57 0.35 8.79 2.52
CA TYR A 57 1.63 9.35 2.97
C TYR A 57 1.65 10.88 2.88
N PHE A 58 1.11 11.46 1.80
CA PHE A 58 1.04 12.91 1.63
C PHE A 58 0.14 13.60 2.67
N ILE A 59 -1.03 13.02 2.95
CA ILE A 59 -1.97 13.52 3.97
C ILE A 59 -1.32 13.46 5.35
N ILE A 60 -0.72 12.31 5.72
CA ILE A 60 -0.15 12.11 7.05
C ILE A 60 1.11 12.96 7.24
N LYS A 61 1.97 13.06 6.21
CA LYS A 61 3.11 13.97 6.24
C LYS A 61 2.64 15.41 6.50
N THR A 62 1.57 15.85 5.84
CA THR A 62 1.00 17.19 6.01
C THR A 62 0.43 17.40 7.41
N ALA A 63 -0.28 16.40 7.96
CA ALA A 63 -0.83 16.44 9.31
C ALA A 63 0.28 16.50 10.39
N ILE A 64 1.32 15.67 10.27
CA ILE A 64 2.46 15.65 11.21
C ILE A 64 3.22 16.99 11.18
N LEU A 65 3.35 17.61 10.00
CA LEU A 65 4.01 18.91 9.87
C LEU A 65 3.15 20.07 10.41
N ARG A 66 1.82 19.98 10.31
CA ARG A 66 0.89 20.98 10.87
C ARG A 66 0.71 20.89 12.39
N GLY A 67 0.72 19.68 12.96
CA GLY A 67 0.57 19.46 14.40
C GLY A 67 1.84 19.63 15.23
N GLY A 68 2.95 20.07 14.63
CA GLY A 68 4.23 20.33 15.31
C GLY A 68 4.44 21.81 15.69
N LYS A 69 3.36 22.59 15.78
CA LYS A 69 3.38 24.01 16.15
C LYS A 69 2.87 24.19 17.56
#